data_AF-A0A9P9INM9-F1
#
_entry.id   AF-A0A9P9INM9-F1
#
_cell.length_a   1.000
_cell.length_b   1.000
_cell.length_c   1.000
_cell.angle_alpha   90.00
_cell.angle_beta   90.00
_cell.angle_gamma   90.00
#
_symmetry.space_group_name_H-M   'P 1'
#
loop_
_entity.id
_entity.type
_entity.pdbx_description
1 polymer ?
#
loop_
_entity_poly.entity_id
_entity_poly.type
_entity_poly.pdbx_seq_one_letter_code
_entity_poly.pdbx_strand_id
1 'polypeptide(L)'
;MLLNAIRRVYDQLCLSLRPARTKISTLASFWTSHILKRDIRPKPGIVDIWMILVRLAAISIITTGIVFGAIGFRILLKETNVFWYQVDPDLQLAFLGFFNKMLDVLLVSSLEYTASILVTAWMTAKKPLDASGATFGDFELKNELTKPWMTIWAFLWRWKRFKFSFKSLLRFILCLCVSVCVLLQGLAINTVAIPKIRWYPNLPTPQNGFKLTSGLHDLLTVRYPKVLLEAIDWSMHMKAGYDNIGVEGASEWALMLSASRSLDGLSDIVPVCSVKEKGWHLVHARDLGGTNRHTGLNTNFDATKPVESLSIIDKQVWQAFDWLRKRGHYFATGSIGWTGNLTLVVPVLNTVCKYDNDEMSAPRSTITVIPPGDQNTGASNFKIKFGPIGAANMEAIECTITFRQALHSFAVWIVKMDKPDVSQNHYYSKFDERLVYEEPLPQDHKIAFSLAVQTQGVLERMDRLTTGKGLVQHLLPFNRKLQSGHDAIQSDPQGLAVIMAVLIQNLISYSDQVRAEIPLELSPDPADVITSFPIQWQLYGSGPRLAWQWITVFILAVVLFCFCYGLWQTIWYWMAPGEWTEVPGMMVLAQVSGPLQDIEVEEKANKMLYYVANESGKVMLGSKKCTKAK
;
A
#
# COMPACT_ATOMS: atom_id res chain seq x y z
N MET A 1 2.73 -15.16 21.29
CA MET A 1 4.06 -14.54 21.06
C MET A 1 4.18 -13.14 21.67
N LEU A 2 3.26 -12.20 21.41
CA LEU A 2 3.30 -10.83 21.97
C LEU A 2 3.33 -10.80 23.52
N LEU A 3 2.51 -11.62 24.18
CA LEU A 3 2.52 -11.75 25.65
C LEU A 3 3.84 -12.30 26.21
N ASN A 4 4.53 -13.19 25.49
CA ASN A 4 5.83 -13.72 25.92
C ASN A 4 6.96 -12.70 25.70
N ALA A 5 6.85 -11.84 24.67
CA ALA A 5 7.77 -10.73 24.45
C ALA A 5 7.59 -9.63 25.51
N ILE A 6 6.34 -9.27 25.83
CA ILE A 6 6.00 -8.32 26.90
C ILE A 6 6.46 -8.86 28.26
N ARG A 7 6.27 -10.16 28.54
CA ARG A 7 6.74 -10.79 29.78
C ARG A 7 8.26 -10.80 29.89
N ARG A 8 9.01 -11.10 28.81
CA ARG A 8 10.48 -11.04 28.82
C ARG A 8 11.02 -9.62 29.01
N VAL A 9 10.37 -8.62 28.40
CA VAL A 9 10.72 -7.20 28.59
C VAL A 9 10.40 -6.75 30.01
N TYR A 10 9.25 -7.16 30.56
CA TYR A 10 8.85 -6.88 31.94
C TYR A 10 9.79 -7.52 32.96
N ASP A 11 10.18 -8.78 32.75
CA ASP A 11 11.11 -9.50 33.63
C ASP A 11 12.53 -8.92 33.55
N GLN A 12 12.99 -8.49 32.37
CA GLN A 12 14.25 -7.74 32.22
C GLN A 12 14.21 -6.35 32.89
N LEU A 13 13.09 -5.64 32.81
CA LEU A 13 12.89 -4.37 33.52
C LEU A 13 12.84 -4.57 35.04
N CYS A 14 12.16 -5.61 35.53
CA CYS A 14 12.11 -5.93 36.96
C CYS A 14 13.47 -6.40 37.50
N LEU A 15 14.29 -7.09 36.69
CA LEU A 15 15.65 -7.49 37.07
C LEU A 15 16.63 -6.30 37.06
N SER A 16 16.48 -5.32 36.16
CA SER A 16 17.30 -4.10 36.16
C SER A 16 16.95 -3.12 37.28
N LEU A 17 15.73 -3.19 37.83
CA LEU A 17 15.24 -2.32 38.91
C LEU A 17 15.54 -2.83 40.33
N ARG A 18 16.01 -4.08 40.53
CA ARG A 18 16.37 -4.61 41.86
C ARG A 18 17.52 -3.86 42.57
N PRO A 19 18.63 -3.45 41.91
CA PRO A 19 19.65 -2.63 42.55
C PRO A 19 19.24 -1.16 42.77
N ALA A 20 18.06 -0.74 42.30
CA ALA A 20 17.54 0.61 42.52
C ALA A 20 16.97 0.81 43.92
N ARG A 21 16.54 -0.24 44.63
CA ARG A 21 15.84 -0.09 45.93
C ARG A 21 16.72 0.47 47.06
N THR A 22 18.01 0.12 47.08
CA THR A 22 19.01 0.67 48.01
C THR A 22 19.62 1.98 47.53
N LYS A 23 19.64 2.24 46.21
CA LYS A 23 20.00 3.55 45.64
C LYS A 23 18.91 4.60 45.79
N ILE A 24 17.63 4.22 45.91
CA ILE A 24 16.51 5.14 46.09
C ILE A 24 16.52 5.80 47.47
N SER A 25 16.98 5.12 48.53
CA SER A 25 17.12 5.76 49.86
C SER A 25 18.29 6.74 49.91
N THR A 26 19.39 6.44 49.20
CA THR A 26 20.55 7.34 49.06
C THR A 26 20.31 8.47 48.06
N LEU A 27 19.52 8.25 47.00
CA LEU A 27 19.00 9.30 46.12
C LEU A 27 17.99 10.17 46.86
N ALA A 28 17.11 9.62 47.69
CA ALA A 28 16.19 10.41 48.51
C ALA A 28 16.96 11.32 49.49
N SER A 29 18.02 10.81 50.13
CA SER A 29 18.88 11.63 51.00
C SER A 29 19.71 12.67 50.24
N PHE A 30 20.22 12.33 49.05
CA PHE A 30 20.95 13.26 48.16
C PHE A 30 20.03 14.32 47.54
N TRP A 31 18.79 13.97 47.24
CA TRP A 31 17.75 14.89 46.80
C TRP A 31 17.36 15.85 47.91
N THR A 32 17.18 15.39 49.15
CA THR A 32 16.88 16.29 50.27
C THR A 32 18.01 17.30 50.55
N SER A 33 19.26 17.00 50.22
CA SER A 33 20.39 17.91 50.46
C SER A 33 20.62 18.95 49.36
N HIS A 34 20.11 18.75 48.13
CA HIS A 34 20.37 19.65 46.98
C HIS A 34 19.17 20.46 46.47
N ILE A 35 17.96 20.30 47.04
CA ILE A 35 16.83 21.13 46.62
C ILE A 35 17.01 22.55 47.17
N LEU A 36 17.09 23.55 46.28
CA LEU A 36 17.10 24.99 46.60
C LEU A 36 16.13 25.28 47.76
N LYS A 37 16.65 25.82 48.87
CA LYS A 37 15.82 26.34 49.97
C LYS A 37 14.87 27.39 49.39
N ARG A 38 13.57 27.10 49.38
CA ARG A 38 12.48 28.01 48.97
C ARG A 38 11.67 28.37 50.22
N ASP A 39 11.13 29.57 50.28
CA ASP A 39 10.33 30.02 51.43
C ASP A 39 8.96 29.34 51.52
N ILE A 40 8.37 29.01 50.37
CA ILE A 40 7.04 28.40 50.26
C ILE A 40 7.09 27.28 49.23
N ARG A 41 6.60 26.09 49.58
CA ARG A 41 6.41 24.96 48.66
C ARG A 41 4.99 24.43 48.80
N PRO A 42 4.10 24.65 47.81
CA PRO A 42 2.80 23.97 47.76
C PRO A 42 3.02 22.46 47.77
N LYS A 43 2.33 21.75 48.67
CA LYS A 43 2.44 20.28 48.76
C LYS A 43 1.74 19.64 47.57
N PRO A 44 2.33 18.60 46.96
CA PRO A 44 1.66 17.89 45.89
C PRO A 44 0.40 17.16 46.40
N GLY A 45 -0.69 17.29 45.67
CA GLY A 45 -1.97 16.61 45.88
C GLY A 45 -2.24 15.52 44.83
N ILE A 46 -3.48 15.02 44.82
CA ILE A 46 -3.93 13.94 43.92
C ILE A 46 -3.85 14.37 42.45
N VAL A 47 -4.12 15.65 42.15
CA VAL A 47 -4.07 16.22 40.79
C VAL A 47 -2.65 16.14 40.21
N ASP A 48 -1.62 16.30 41.04
CA ASP A 48 -0.23 16.31 40.58
C ASP A 48 0.27 14.89 40.28
N ILE A 49 -0.19 13.91 41.08
CA ILE A 49 0.02 12.48 40.81
C ILE A 49 -0.67 12.09 39.50
N TRP A 50 -1.90 12.57 39.28
CA TRP A 50 -2.62 12.35 38.02
C TRP A 50 -1.87 12.95 36.83
N MET A 51 -1.34 14.17 36.94
CA MET A 51 -0.54 14.80 35.89
C MET A 51 0.76 14.04 35.59
N ILE A 52 1.41 13.46 36.60
CA ILE A 52 2.57 12.57 36.40
C ILE A 52 2.17 11.34 35.58
N LEU A 53 1.06 10.68 35.92
CA LEU A 53 0.55 9.51 35.18
C LEU A 53 0.20 9.85 33.74
N VAL A 54 -0.48 10.98 33.51
CA VAL A 54 -0.81 11.50 32.18
C VAL A 54 0.45 11.68 31.33
N ARG A 55 1.49 12.31 31.88
CA ARG A 55 2.75 12.53 31.16
C ARG A 55 3.47 11.24 30.83
N LEU A 56 3.50 10.28 31.75
CA LEU A 56 4.07 8.95 31.50
C LEU A 56 3.33 8.19 30.40
N ALA A 57 1.99 8.25 30.40
CA ALA A 57 1.17 7.66 29.35
C ALA A 57 1.43 8.31 27.98
N ALA A 58 1.45 9.66 27.92
CA ALA A 58 1.73 10.38 26.68
C ALA A 58 3.13 10.10 26.12
N ILE A 59 4.16 10.07 26.98
CA ILE A 59 5.53 9.67 26.61
C ILE A 59 5.53 8.26 26.02
N SER A 60 4.85 7.31 26.66
CA SER A 60 4.78 5.92 26.19
C SER A 60 4.09 5.80 24.83
N ILE A 61 3.01 6.55 24.60
CA ILE A 61 2.28 6.53 23.33
C ILE A 61 3.13 7.14 22.21
N ILE A 62 3.73 8.31 22.43
CA ILE A 62 4.55 8.99 21.42
C ILE A 62 5.79 8.17 21.07
N THR A 63 6.49 7.63 22.07
CA THR A 63 7.66 6.77 21.85
C THR A 63 7.29 5.50 21.09
N THR A 64 6.17 4.85 21.45
CA THR A 64 5.66 3.69 20.71
C THR A 64 5.34 4.05 19.26
N GLY A 65 4.69 5.20 19.02
CA GLY A 65 4.40 5.70 17.68
C GLY A 65 5.65 5.97 16.84
N ILE A 66 6.68 6.58 17.44
CA ILE A 66 7.99 6.81 16.79
C ILE A 66 8.66 5.47 16.47
N VAL A 67 8.68 4.52 17.42
CA VAL A 67 9.28 3.20 17.23
C VAL A 67 8.56 2.42 16.14
N PHE A 68 7.23 2.42 16.13
CA PHE A 68 6.44 1.79 15.07
C PHE A 68 6.66 2.47 13.71
N GLY A 69 6.77 3.80 13.67
CA GLY A 69 7.15 4.54 12.47
C GLY A 69 8.55 4.19 11.97
N ALA A 70 9.53 4.07 12.88
CA ALA A 70 10.93 3.80 12.56
C ALA A 70 11.16 2.36 12.09
N ILE A 71 10.47 1.40 12.69
CA ILE A 71 10.53 -0.02 12.29
C ILE A 71 9.69 -0.26 11.01
N GLY A 72 8.88 0.73 10.59
CA GLY A 72 7.95 0.57 9.47
C GLY A 72 6.90 -0.49 9.79
N PHE A 73 6.39 -0.49 11.02
CA PHE A 73 5.41 -1.45 11.50
C PHE A 73 4.20 -1.48 10.57
N ARG A 74 3.80 -2.70 10.21
CA ARG A 74 2.73 -2.95 9.24
C ARG A 74 1.56 -3.54 9.98
N ILE A 75 0.45 -2.83 9.95
CA ILE A 75 -0.76 -3.24 10.65
C ILE A 75 -1.69 -3.81 9.61
N LEU A 76 -2.06 -5.07 9.77
CA LEU A 76 -3.13 -5.64 8.99
C LEU A 76 -4.46 -5.14 9.56
N LEU A 77 -5.01 -4.08 8.99
CA LEU A 77 -6.39 -3.67 9.28
C LEU A 77 -7.32 -4.70 8.63
N LYS A 78 -7.93 -5.54 9.45
CA LYS A 78 -8.99 -6.48 9.05
C LYS A 78 -10.23 -6.15 9.88
N GLU A 79 -11.40 -6.60 9.42
CA GLU A 79 -12.52 -6.81 10.33
C GLU A 79 -12.01 -7.68 11.47
N THR A 80 -12.00 -7.10 12.68
CA THR A 80 -11.53 -7.79 13.86
C THR A 80 -12.70 -7.90 14.82
N ASN A 81 -12.94 -9.13 15.29
CA ASN A 81 -13.89 -9.36 16.35
C ASN A 81 -13.19 -9.02 17.67
N VAL A 82 -13.51 -7.85 18.21
CA VAL A 82 -13.06 -7.45 19.55
C VAL A 82 -14.25 -7.63 20.49
N PHE A 83 -14.12 -8.55 21.45
CA PHE A 83 -15.22 -8.91 22.36
C PHE A 83 -16.53 -9.28 21.64
N TRP A 84 -16.46 -10.10 20.59
CA TRP A 84 -17.63 -10.60 19.82
C TRP A 84 -18.35 -9.56 18.95
N TYR A 85 -17.90 -8.30 18.93
CA TYR A 85 -18.39 -7.28 18.02
C TYR A 85 -17.45 -7.12 16.82
N GLN A 86 -18.02 -7.08 15.61
CA GLN A 86 -17.30 -6.74 14.40
C GLN A 86 -16.88 -5.27 14.47
N VAL A 87 -15.57 -5.02 14.53
CA VAL A 87 -15.01 -3.68 14.48
C VAL A 87 -14.60 -3.38 13.05
N ASP A 88 -15.47 -2.65 12.36
CA ASP A 88 -15.22 -2.20 10.98
C ASP A 88 -14.00 -1.27 10.91
N PRO A 89 -13.30 -1.24 9.76
CA PRO A 89 -12.18 -0.33 9.53
C PRO A 89 -12.51 1.15 9.84
N ASP A 90 -13.75 1.58 9.59
CA ASP A 90 -14.21 2.93 9.89
C ASP A 90 -14.29 3.21 11.39
N LEU A 91 -14.71 2.22 12.19
CA LEU A 91 -14.70 2.31 13.65
C LEU A 91 -13.26 2.33 14.18
N GLN A 92 -12.35 1.55 13.59
CA GLN A 92 -10.91 1.59 13.93
C GLN A 92 -10.30 2.98 13.65
N LEU A 93 -10.68 3.61 12.54
CA LEU A 93 -10.27 4.97 12.19
C LEU A 93 -10.89 6.02 13.14
N ALA A 94 -12.16 5.86 13.53
CA ALA A 94 -12.81 6.74 14.50
C ALA A 94 -12.14 6.66 15.88
N PHE A 95 -11.78 5.47 16.35
CA PHE A 95 -11.01 5.29 17.59
C PHE A 95 -9.63 5.97 17.51
N LEU A 96 -8.93 5.88 16.37
CA LEU A 96 -7.68 6.59 16.17
C LEU A 96 -7.87 8.12 16.24
N GLY A 97 -8.96 8.65 15.69
CA GLY A 97 -9.34 10.05 15.81
C GLY A 97 -9.58 10.48 17.27
N PHE A 98 -10.31 9.66 18.04
CA PHE A 98 -10.53 9.89 19.47
C PHE A 98 -9.22 9.90 20.27
N PHE A 99 -8.33 8.93 20.04
CA PHE A 99 -7.02 8.88 20.70
C PHE A 99 -6.16 10.11 20.38
N ASN A 100 -6.18 10.58 19.12
CA ASN A 100 -5.45 11.79 18.74
C ASN A 100 -5.99 13.02 19.48
N LYS A 101 -7.33 13.14 19.61
CA LYS A 101 -7.91 14.26 20.37
C LYS A 101 -7.60 14.20 21.86
N MET A 102 -7.59 13.01 22.45
CA MET A 102 -7.19 12.83 23.85
C MET A 102 -5.73 13.26 24.06
N LEU A 103 -4.81 12.86 23.18
CA LEU A 103 -3.40 13.27 23.27
C LEU A 103 -3.19 14.78 23.15
N ASP A 104 -3.97 15.44 22.30
CA ASP A 104 -3.99 16.91 22.17
C ASP A 104 -4.41 17.57 23.50
N VAL A 105 -5.54 17.15 24.07
CA VAL A 105 -6.00 17.67 25.38
C VAL A 105 -4.97 17.45 26.48
N LEU A 106 -4.37 16.25 26.56
CA LEU A 106 -3.35 15.93 27.56
C LEU A 106 -2.06 16.75 27.37
N LEU A 107 -1.67 17.06 26.13
CA LEU A 107 -0.53 17.93 25.86
C LEU A 107 -0.79 19.36 26.34
N VAL A 108 -1.94 19.93 25.99
CA VAL A 108 -2.32 21.30 26.41
C VAL A 108 -2.33 21.40 27.93
N SER A 109 -3.02 20.49 28.63
CA SER A 109 -3.05 20.49 30.09
C SER A 109 -1.67 20.30 30.71
N SER A 110 -0.81 19.47 30.12
CA SER A 110 0.57 19.28 30.59
C SER A 110 1.44 20.53 30.44
N LEU A 111 1.29 21.27 29.35
CA LEU A 111 2.04 22.51 29.11
C LEU A 111 1.57 23.63 30.02
N GLU A 112 0.25 23.80 30.19
CA GLU A 112 -0.32 24.76 31.13
C GLU A 112 0.18 24.50 32.56
N TYR A 113 0.13 23.24 32.99
CA TYR A 113 0.63 22.83 34.30
C TYR A 113 2.14 23.08 34.45
N THR A 114 2.94 22.88 33.38
CA THR A 114 4.39 23.21 33.38
C THR A 114 4.62 24.72 33.52
N ALA A 115 3.86 25.54 32.80
CA ALA A 115 3.94 27.00 32.90
C ALA A 115 3.62 27.48 34.32
N SER A 116 2.57 26.93 34.94
CA SER A 116 2.19 27.29 36.30
C SER A 116 3.26 26.87 37.34
N ILE A 117 3.88 25.70 37.17
CA ILE A 117 5.04 25.30 38.00
C ILE A 117 6.21 26.30 37.83
N LEU A 118 6.53 26.69 36.59
CA LEU A 118 7.61 27.66 36.34
C LEU A 118 7.35 29.01 37.02
N VAL A 119 6.14 29.56 36.86
CA VAL A 119 5.74 30.83 37.49
C VAL A 119 5.78 30.72 39.01
N THR A 120 5.24 29.63 39.57
CA THR A 120 5.31 29.33 41.01
C THR A 120 6.76 29.30 41.50
N ALA A 121 7.66 28.68 40.73
CA ALA A 121 9.07 28.56 41.07
C ALA A 121 9.78 29.91 41.03
N TRP A 122 9.42 30.79 40.11
CA TRP A 122 9.98 32.15 39.99
C TRP A 122 9.51 33.07 41.12
N MET A 123 8.25 32.92 41.56
CA MET A 123 7.68 33.73 42.64
C MET A 123 8.14 33.29 44.04
N THR A 124 8.59 32.04 44.21
CA THR A 124 9.01 31.45 45.51
C THR A 124 10.53 31.28 45.68
N ALA A 125 11.33 31.74 44.71
CA ALA A 125 12.78 31.56 44.72
C ALA A 125 13.50 32.49 45.72
N LYS A 126 14.31 31.91 46.64
CA LYS A 126 15.32 32.61 47.44
C LYS A 126 16.53 32.98 46.59
N LYS A 127 16.46 34.07 45.84
CA LYS A 127 17.65 34.80 45.35
C LYS A 127 17.75 36.12 46.13
N PRO A 128 18.91 36.82 46.16
CA PRO A 128 18.96 38.16 46.74
C PRO A 128 17.78 38.98 46.21
N LEU A 129 17.16 39.75 47.11
CA LEU A 129 15.86 40.42 46.95
C LEU A 129 15.71 41.25 45.66
N ASP A 130 16.76 41.47 44.87
CA ASP A 130 16.71 42.17 43.59
C ASP A 130 16.40 41.28 42.36
N ALA A 131 16.46 39.94 42.46
CA ALA A 131 16.38 39.05 41.28
C ALA A 131 15.18 38.07 41.23
N SER A 132 14.44 37.89 42.33
CA SER A 132 13.28 36.97 42.45
C SER A 132 11.95 37.62 42.05
N GLY A 133 10.99 36.84 41.53
CA GLY A 133 9.65 37.33 41.17
C GLY A 133 9.29 37.15 39.68
N ALA A 134 7.98 37.17 39.40
CA ALA A 134 7.38 37.05 38.08
C ALA A 134 6.72 38.38 37.66
N THR A 135 6.77 38.69 36.38
CA THR A 135 6.06 39.83 35.77
C THR A 135 4.64 39.41 35.37
N PHE A 136 3.75 40.37 35.16
CA PHE A 136 2.39 40.08 34.68
C PHE A 136 2.40 39.30 33.35
N GLY A 137 3.34 39.61 32.45
CA GLY A 137 3.55 38.87 31.20
C GLY A 137 4.11 37.45 31.35
N ASP A 138 4.55 37.04 32.55
CA ASP A 138 4.95 35.65 32.80
C ASP A 138 3.74 34.73 33.04
N PHE A 139 2.60 35.28 33.48
CA PHE A 139 1.34 34.51 33.60
C PHE A 139 0.74 34.18 32.22
N GLU A 140 1.10 34.93 31.18
CA GLU A 140 0.74 34.62 29.79
C GLU A 140 1.51 33.44 29.21
N LEU A 141 2.57 32.96 29.88
CA LEU A 141 3.41 31.85 29.40
C LEU A 141 2.60 30.59 29.06
N LYS A 142 1.52 30.30 29.81
CA LYS A 142 0.61 29.18 29.52
C LYS A 142 -0.08 29.31 28.15
N ASN A 143 -0.45 30.54 27.77
CA ASN A 143 -1.06 30.84 26.48
C ASN A 143 -0.01 30.89 25.37
N GLU A 144 1.19 31.41 25.67
CA GLU A 144 2.31 31.42 24.71
C GLU A 144 2.69 29.98 24.29
N LEU A 145 2.79 29.04 25.23
CA LEU A 145 3.18 27.66 24.93
C LEU A 145 2.12 26.86 24.17
N THR A 146 0.84 27.22 24.27
CA THR A 146 -0.27 26.45 23.68
C THR A 146 -0.83 27.07 22.41
N LYS A 147 -0.71 28.40 22.23
CA LYS A 147 -1.33 29.14 21.13
C LYS A 147 -0.28 30.00 20.39
N PRO A 148 0.03 29.69 19.11
CA PRO A 148 1.09 30.40 18.39
C PRO A 148 0.78 31.88 18.16
N TRP A 149 -0.50 32.22 17.93
CA TRP A 149 -0.91 33.63 17.79
C TRP A 149 -0.71 34.42 19.09
N MET A 150 -0.92 33.80 20.26
CA MET A 150 -0.66 34.45 21.55
C MET A 150 0.84 34.70 21.74
N THR A 151 1.70 33.79 21.29
CA THR A 151 3.16 34.01 21.30
C THR A 151 3.58 35.19 20.41
N ILE A 152 3.04 35.28 19.20
CA ILE A 152 3.32 36.39 18.29
C ILE A 152 2.84 37.71 18.91
N TRP A 153 1.62 37.73 19.44
CA TRP A 153 1.04 38.92 20.06
C TRP A 153 1.82 39.36 21.30
N ALA A 154 2.15 38.43 22.20
CA ALA A 154 2.96 38.70 23.38
C ALA A 154 4.36 39.24 23.02
N PHE A 155 5.00 38.70 21.97
CA PHE A 155 6.28 39.22 21.49
C PHE A 155 6.17 40.64 20.92
N LEU A 156 5.17 40.91 20.08
CA LEU A 156 4.94 42.25 19.52
C LEU A 156 4.66 43.27 20.64
N TRP A 157 3.89 42.89 21.66
CA TRP A 157 3.66 43.72 22.84
C TRP A 157 4.93 43.96 23.66
N ARG A 158 5.75 42.92 23.91
CA ARG A 158 7.05 43.06 24.59
C ARG A 158 8.00 43.95 23.80
N TRP A 159 8.05 43.81 22.47
CA TRP A 159 8.88 44.62 21.58
C TRP A 159 8.52 46.10 21.67
N LYS A 160 7.22 46.43 21.58
CA LYS A 160 6.74 47.81 21.68
C LYS A 160 7.08 48.44 23.04
N ARG A 161 7.12 47.66 24.13
CA ARG A 161 7.27 48.18 25.51
C ARG A 161 8.72 48.28 26.00
N PHE A 162 9.58 47.29 25.72
CA PHE A 162 10.89 47.17 26.38
C PHE A 162 12.10 47.32 25.47
N LYS A 163 11.90 47.64 24.18
CA LYS A 163 12.92 47.57 23.11
C LYS A 163 13.50 46.14 22.96
N PHE A 164 14.23 45.90 21.88
CA PHE A 164 14.73 44.56 21.54
C PHE A 164 15.68 44.00 22.60
N SER A 165 15.39 42.79 23.09
CA SER A 165 16.26 42.03 24.00
C SER A 165 16.46 40.61 23.46
N PHE A 166 17.70 40.14 23.45
CA PHE A 166 18.05 38.79 23.00
C PHE A 166 17.28 37.70 23.76
N LYS A 167 17.02 37.90 25.05
CA LYS A 167 16.24 36.95 25.88
C LYS A 167 14.76 36.92 25.50
N SER A 168 14.19 38.07 25.12
CA SER A 168 12.83 38.15 24.61
C SER A 168 12.71 37.44 23.25
N LEU A 169 13.71 37.59 22.39
CA LEU A 169 13.79 36.85 21.13
C LEU A 169 13.93 35.35 21.37
N LEU A 170 14.78 34.92 22.29
CA LEU A 170 14.96 33.50 22.63
C LEU A 170 13.66 32.88 23.18
N ARG A 171 12.97 33.57 24.11
CA ARG A 171 11.65 33.14 24.61
C ARG A 171 10.63 33.04 23.48
N PHE A 172 10.59 34.03 22.59
CA PHE A 172 9.71 34.02 21.42
C PHE A 172 9.98 32.83 20.51
N ILE A 173 11.23 32.57 20.12
CA ILE A 173 11.60 31.44 19.26
C ILE A 173 11.21 30.11 19.92
N LEU A 174 11.51 29.93 21.20
CA LEU A 174 11.19 28.69 21.92
C LEU A 174 9.68 28.49 22.09
N CYS A 175 8.94 29.51 22.54
CA CYS A 175 7.48 29.42 22.71
C CYS A 175 6.77 29.25 21.37
N LEU A 176 7.26 29.89 20.30
CA LEU A 176 6.70 29.74 18.96
C LEU A 176 6.96 28.34 18.44
N CYS A 177 8.17 27.80 18.62
CA CYS A 177 8.50 26.43 18.24
C CYS A 177 7.58 25.42 18.95
N VAL A 178 7.42 25.54 20.27
CA VAL A 178 6.54 24.65 21.05
C VAL A 178 5.08 24.79 20.62
N SER A 179 4.55 26.00 20.55
CA SER A 179 3.14 26.23 20.22
C SER A 179 2.78 25.83 18.79
N VAL A 180 3.68 26.00 17.83
CA VAL A 180 3.51 25.47 16.46
C VAL A 180 3.55 23.94 16.46
N CYS A 181 4.45 23.32 17.23
CA CYS A 181 4.50 21.85 17.34
C CYS A 181 3.26 21.28 18.01
N VAL A 182 2.70 21.96 19.02
CA VAL A 182 1.41 21.61 19.66
C VAL A 182 0.29 21.65 18.63
N LEU A 183 0.18 22.77 17.89
CA LEU A 183 -0.83 22.93 16.84
C LEU A 183 -0.74 21.82 15.77
N LEU A 184 0.48 21.43 15.40
CA LEU A 184 0.73 20.42 14.36
C LEU A 184 0.83 18.98 14.90
N GLN A 185 0.64 18.76 16.20
CA GLN A 185 0.76 17.42 16.81
C GLN A 185 -0.23 16.44 16.16
N GLY A 186 -1.47 16.86 15.94
CA GLY A 186 -2.50 16.02 15.33
C GLY A 186 -2.11 15.56 13.92
N LEU A 187 -1.53 16.46 13.12
CA LEU A 187 -0.96 16.14 11.81
C LEU A 187 0.20 15.15 11.94
N ALA A 188 1.07 15.35 12.93
CA ALA A 188 2.27 14.54 13.11
C ALA A 188 1.94 13.10 13.53
N ILE A 189 1.02 12.91 14.48
CA ILE A 189 0.53 11.59 14.89
C ILE A 189 -0.18 10.89 13.73
N ASN A 190 -1.04 11.61 12.99
CA ASN A 190 -1.72 11.05 11.82
C ASN A 190 -0.77 10.68 10.67
N THR A 191 0.41 11.29 10.63
CA THR A 191 1.42 11.01 9.60
C THR A 191 2.30 9.82 9.97
N VAL A 192 2.72 9.74 11.25
CA VAL A 192 3.67 8.72 11.71
C VAL A 192 2.97 7.46 12.21
N ALA A 193 1.87 7.58 12.96
CA ALA A 193 1.26 6.46 13.68
C ALA A 193 0.09 5.79 12.94
N ILE A 194 -0.68 6.54 12.14
CA ILE A 194 -1.84 5.97 11.44
C ILE A 194 -1.37 5.16 10.22
N PRO A 195 -1.71 3.85 10.15
CA PRO A 195 -1.39 3.03 8.99
C PRO A 195 -2.21 3.48 7.78
N LYS A 196 -1.57 3.58 6.61
CA LYS A 196 -2.21 3.95 5.34
C LYS A 196 -1.94 2.88 4.31
N ILE A 197 -2.85 2.72 3.34
CA ILE A 197 -2.66 1.84 2.18
C ILE A 197 -1.47 2.36 1.36
N ARG A 198 -0.49 1.48 1.09
CA ARG A 198 0.78 1.82 0.44
C ARG A 198 1.27 0.67 -0.41
N TRP A 199 1.93 0.98 -1.52
CA TRP A 199 2.73 0.01 -2.28
C TRP A 199 4.11 -0.14 -1.64
N TYR A 200 4.55 -1.39 -1.42
CA TYR A 200 5.83 -1.71 -0.79
C TYR A 200 6.45 -3.00 -1.35
N PRO A 201 7.79 -3.08 -1.50
CA PRO A 201 8.74 -1.98 -1.31
C PRO A 201 8.63 -0.97 -2.46
N ASN A 202 9.14 0.24 -2.25
CA ASN A 202 9.16 1.26 -3.30
C ASN A 202 10.10 0.83 -4.42
N LEU A 203 9.61 0.74 -5.65
CA LEU A 203 10.47 0.50 -6.80
C LEU A 203 11.47 1.66 -6.96
N PRO A 204 12.75 1.37 -7.27
CA PRO A 204 13.70 2.41 -7.59
C PRO A 204 13.29 3.08 -8.91
N THR A 205 12.86 4.33 -8.82
CA THR A 205 12.67 5.19 -10.00
C THR A 205 14.00 5.89 -10.32
N PRO A 206 14.24 6.28 -11.59
CA PRO A 206 15.42 7.06 -11.98
C PRO A 206 15.61 8.32 -11.11
N GLN A 207 14.49 8.87 -10.60
CA GLN A 207 14.45 10.05 -9.74
C GLN A 207 14.78 9.77 -8.26
N ASN A 208 14.64 8.52 -7.79
CA ASN A 208 14.81 8.18 -6.38
C ASN A 208 16.21 7.63 -6.03
N GLY A 209 17.12 7.44 -7.00
CA GLY A 209 18.55 7.21 -6.77
C GLY A 209 18.97 5.96 -5.97
N PHE A 210 18.03 5.14 -5.49
CA PHE A 210 18.36 3.93 -4.74
C PHE A 210 18.85 2.84 -5.70
N LYS A 211 20.14 2.49 -5.59
CA LYS A 211 20.68 1.26 -6.20
C LYS A 211 19.96 0.06 -5.58
N LEU A 212 19.54 -0.88 -6.41
CA LEU A 212 18.92 -2.13 -5.96
C LEU A 212 19.96 -2.90 -5.13
N THR A 213 19.82 -2.91 -3.80
CA THR A 213 20.65 -3.76 -2.94
C THR A 213 20.19 -5.21 -3.06
N SER A 214 21.08 -6.18 -2.83
CA SER A 214 20.74 -7.61 -2.86
C SER A 214 19.55 -7.95 -1.97
N GLY A 215 19.51 -7.38 -0.75
CA GLY A 215 18.37 -7.55 0.15
C GLY A 215 17.04 -6.99 -0.38
N LEU A 216 17.06 -5.88 -1.13
CA LEU A 216 15.83 -5.34 -1.73
C LEU A 216 15.35 -6.19 -2.92
N HIS A 217 16.28 -6.76 -3.68
CA HIS A 217 15.97 -7.70 -4.76
C HIS A 217 15.23 -8.93 -4.22
N ASP A 218 15.69 -9.51 -3.12
CA ASP A 218 15.05 -10.67 -2.49
C ASP A 218 13.63 -10.34 -1.98
N LEU A 219 13.38 -9.12 -1.47
CA LEU A 219 12.06 -8.69 -1.01
C LEU A 219 11.05 -8.45 -2.15
N LEU A 220 11.56 -8.11 -3.34
CA LEU A 220 10.77 -7.89 -4.56
C LEU A 220 10.56 -9.18 -5.37
N THR A 221 11.27 -10.25 -5.03
CA THR A 221 11.21 -11.52 -5.75
C THR A 221 10.19 -12.44 -5.07
N VAL A 222 9.28 -13.01 -5.85
CA VAL A 222 8.38 -14.07 -5.37
C VAL A 222 8.74 -15.39 -6.03
N ARG A 223 8.55 -16.47 -5.28
CA ARG A 223 8.74 -17.84 -5.76
C ARG A 223 7.52 -18.66 -5.45
N TYR A 224 7.00 -19.37 -6.44
CA TYR A 224 5.80 -20.18 -6.29
C TYR A 224 5.84 -21.38 -7.26
N PRO A 225 5.02 -22.41 -7.02
CA PRO A 225 5.10 -23.65 -7.79
C PRO A 225 4.69 -23.44 -9.24
N LYS A 226 5.37 -24.14 -10.15
CA LYS A 226 4.98 -24.26 -11.55
C LYS A 226 3.75 -25.15 -11.66
N VAL A 227 2.73 -24.67 -12.37
CA VAL A 227 1.43 -25.36 -12.49
C VAL A 227 1.07 -25.49 -13.96
N LEU A 228 1.13 -26.73 -14.44
CA LEU A 228 0.88 -27.08 -15.83
C LEU A 228 -0.62 -27.29 -16.10
N LEU A 229 -1.00 -27.07 -17.36
CA LEU A 229 -2.33 -27.38 -17.89
C LEU A 229 -2.40 -28.87 -18.22
N GLU A 230 -3.41 -29.55 -17.68
CA GLU A 230 -3.61 -31.00 -17.84
C GLU A 230 -4.69 -31.31 -18.88
N ALA A 231 -5.76 -30.51 -18.91
CA ALA A 231 -6.85 -30.66 -19.86
C ALA A 231 -7.57 -29.33 -20.13
N ILE A 232 -8.29 -29.30 -21.25
CA ILE A 232 -9.24 -28.24 -21.58
C ILE A 232 -10.57 -28.86 -21.96
N ASP A 233 -11.66 -28.22 -21.57
CA ASP A 233 -13.00 -28.56 -22.03
C ASP A 233 -13.87 -27.32 -22.23
N TRP A 234 -15.06 -27.47 -22.80
CA TRP A 234 -16.02 -26.35 -22.97
C TRP A 234 -17.30 -26.61 -22.18
N SER A 235 -17.18 -27.28 -21.04
CA SER A 235 -18.32 -27.67 -20.20
C SER A 235 -19.12 -26.46 -19.70
N MET A 236 -18.50 -25.28 -19.50
CA MET A 236 -19.24 -24.04 -19.24
C MET A 236 -20.24 -23.67 -20.36
N HIS A 237 -19.91 -23.93 -21.63
CA HIS A 237 -20.82 -23.68 -22.75
C HIS A 237 -21.92 -24.73 -22.80
N MET A 238 -21.56 -25.99 -22.50
CA MET A 238 -22.54 -27.07 -22.33
C MET A 238 -23.55 -26.74 -21.26
N LYS A 239 -23.10 -26.30 -20.08
CA LYS A 239 -23.97 -25.88 -18.98
C LYS A 239 -24.93 -24.77 -19.40
N ALA A 240 -24.43 -23.75 -20.09
CA ALA A 240 -25.30 -22.71 -20.64
C ALA A 240 -26.34 -23.29 -21.63
N GLY A 241 -25.96 -24.27 -22.44
CA GLY A 241 -26.91 -24.99 -23.30
C GLY A 241 -27.97 -25.75 -22.52
N TYR A 242 -27.57 -26.52 -21.50
CA TYR A 242 -28.49 -27.23 -20.60
C TYR A 242 -29.47 -26.27 -19.93
N ASP A 243 -28.97 -25.16 -19.39
CA ASP A 243 -29.78 -24.18 -18.65
C ASP A 243 -30.78 -23.45 -19.56
N ASN A 244 -30.46 -23.24 -20.84
CA ASN A 244 -31.32 -22.49 -21.77
C ASN A 244 -32.29 -23.38 -22.57
N ILE A 245 -31.86 -24.54 -23.04
CA ILE A 245 -32.64 -25.38 -23.97
C ILE A 245 -32.72 -26.86 -23.59
N GLY A 246 -32.19 -27.25 -22.43
CA GLY A 246 -32.25 -28.62 -21.92
C GLY A 246 -31.24 -29.57 -22.56
N VAL A 247 -31.36 -30.86 -22.22
CA VAL A 247 -30.38 -31.92 -22.54
C VAL A 247 -30.20 -32.13 -24.04
N GLU A 248 -31.30 -32.21 -24.78
CA GLU A 248 -31.29 -32.65 -26.19
C GLU A 248 -30.64 -31.63 -27.15
N GLY A 249 -30.47 -30.37 -26.74
CA GLY A 249 -29.84 -29.32 -27.56
C GLY A 249 -28.55 -28.74 -26.98
N ALA A 250 -28.16 -29.11 -25.75
CA ALA A 250 -27.07 -28.44 -25.03
C ALA A 250 -25.74 -28.43 -25.80
N SER A 251 -25.41 -29.51 -26.51
CA SER A 251 -24.18 -29.63 -27.30
C SER A 251 -24.15 -28.70 -28.50
N GLU A 252 -25.21 -28.66 -29.29
CA GLU A 252 -25.31 -27.78 -30.44
C GLU A 252 -25.33 -26.30 -29.99
N TRP A 253 -26.04 -25.98 -28.91
CA TRP A 253 -26.02 -24.65 -28.32
C TRP A 253 -24.61 -24.24 -27.88
N ALA A 254 -23.88 -25.15 -27.22
CA ALA A 254 -22.52 -24.89 -26.77
C ALA A 254 -21.57 -24.60 -27.94
N LEU A 255 -21.66 -25.37 -29.03
CA LEU A 255 -20.87 -25.15 -30.24
C LEU A 255 -21.25 -23.83 -30.93
N MET A 256 -22.53 -23.50 -31.05
CA MET A 256 -22.98 -22.23 -31.61
C MET A 256 -22.50 -21.03 -30.78
N LEU A 257 -22.57 -21.14 -29.46
CA LEU A 257 -22.09 -20.10 -28.55
C LEU A 257 -20.56 -19.96 -28.66
N SER A 258 -19.82 -21.07 -28.67
CA SER A 258 -18.37 -21.07 -28.88
C SER A 258 -17.98 -20.43 -30.22
N ALA A 259 -18.73 -20.75 -31.29
CA ALA A 259 -18.53 -20.16 -32.61
C ALA A 259 -18.77 -18.65 -32.62
N SER A 260 -19.90 -18.20 -32.08
CA SER A 260 -20.22 -16.78 -31.97
C SER A 260 -19.16 -16.01 -31.17
N ARG A 261 -18.73 -16.53 -30.02
CA ARG A 261 -17.73 -15.88 -29.15
C ARG A 261 -16.35 -15.81 -29.79
N SER A 262 -15.91 -16.88 -30.45
CA SER A 262 -14.61 -16.88 -31.14
C SER A 262 -14.60 -15.97 -32.36
N LEU A 263 -15.75 -15.81 -33.05
CA LEU A 263 -15.88 -14.88 -34.16
C LEU A 263 -15.85 -13.43 -33.68
N ASP A 264 -16.55 -13.11 -32.59
CA ASP A 264 -16.50 -11.78 -31.98
C ASP A 264 -15.07 -11.39 -31.57
N GLY A 265 -14.31 -12.33 -31.00
CA GLY A 265 -12.92 -12.10 -30.64
C GLY A 265 -11.95 -11.85 -31.81
N LEU A 266 -12.43 -11.85 -33.06
CA LEU A 266 -11.65 -11.39 -34.23
C LEU A 266 -11.79 -9.88 -34.49
N SER A 267 -12.76 -9.19 -33.87
CA SER A 267 -13.06 -7.77 -34.15
C SER A 267 -11.86 -6.84 -33.98
N ASP A 268 -10.97 -7.18 -33.05
CA ASP A 268 -9.92 -6.30 -32.55
C ASP A 268 -8.55 -6.57 -33.21
N ILE A 269 -8.43 -7.60 -34.06
CA ILE A 269 -7.14 -8.01 -34.65
C ILE A 269 -6.58 -6.93 -35.56
N VAL A 270 -7.39 -6.35 -36.45
CA VAL A 270 -6.91 -5.33 -37.41
C VAL A 270 -6.39 -4.09 -36.67
N PRO A 271 -7.12 -3.50 -35.71
CA PRO A 271 -6.58 -2.41 -34.88
C PRO A 271 -5.28 -2.78 -34.18
N VAL A 272 -5.19 -3.96 -33.55
CA VAL A 272 -4.01 -4.41 -32.81
C VAL A 272 -2.79 -4.59 -33.70
N CYS A 273 -2.94 -5.25 -34.86
CA CYS A 273 -1.86 -5.41 -35.83
C CYS A 273 -1.41 -4.07 -36.44
N SER A 274 -2.29 -3.08 -36.50
CA SER A 274 -1.98 -1.75 -37.06
C SER A 274 -1.20 -0.86 -36.07
N VAL A 275 -1.02 -1.28 -34.82
CA VAL A 275 -0.22 -0.54 -33.83
C VAL A 275 1.24 -0.51 -34.26
N LYS A 276 1.88 0.67 -34.09
CA LYS A 276 3.28 0.89 -34.45
C LYS A 276 4.24 0.08 -33.57
N GLU A 277 3.95 0.00 -32.27
CA GLU A 277 4.71 -0.78 -31.30
C GLU A 277 4.45 -2.28 -31.54
N LYS A 278 5.52 -3.02 -31.85
CA LYS A 278 5.48 -4.47 -32.08
C LYS A 278 5.79 -5.22 -30.78
N GLY A 279 5.21 -6.41 -30.63
CA GLY A 279 5.41 -7.25 -29.45
C GLY A 279 4.10 -7.91 -29.01
N TRP A 280 4.00 -8.27 -27.74
CA TRP A 280 2.78 -8.86 -27.19
C TRP A 280 1.68 -7.83 -27.00
N HIS A 281 0.51 -8.11 -27.55
CA HIS A 281 -0.68 -7.28 -27.39
C HIS A 281 -1.89 -8.10 -27.00
N LEU A 282 -2.71 -7.53 -26.12
CA LEU A 282 -4.04 -8.04 -25.81
C LEU A 282 -4.93 -7.81 -27.02
N VAL A 283 -5.42 -8.89 -27.62
CA VAL A 283 -6.37 -8.81 -28.73
C VAL A 283 -7.78 -8.71 -28.20
N HIS A 284 -8.15 -9.58 -27.28
CA HIS A 284 -9.51 -9.64 -26.76
C HIS A 284 -9.51 -10.06 -25.29
N ALA A 285 -10.39 -9.44 -24.50
CA ALA A 285 -10.63 -9.79 -23.12
C ALA A 285 -12.14 -9.92 -22.87
N ARG A 286 -12.54 -10.97 -22.16
CA ARG A 286 -13.95 -11.25 -21.90
C ARG A 286 -14.17 -11.79 -20.50
N ASP A 287 -15.17 -11.23 -19.79
CA ASP A 287 -15.68 -11.80 -18.55
C ASP A 287 -16.66 -12.94 -18.87
N LEU A 288 -16.36 -14.15 -18.39
CA LEU A 288 -17.22 -15.32 -18.55
C LEU A 288 -17.80 -15.78 -17.21
N GLY A 289 -18.32 -14.84 -16.42
CA GLY A 289 -19.11 -15.15 -15.22
C GLY A 289 -18.26 -15.50 -14.01
N GLY A 290 -17.16 -14.76 -13.79
CA GLY A 290 -16.36 -14.87 -12.57
C GLY A 290 -14.86 -14.66 -12.74
N THR A 291 -14.36 -14.68 -13.98
CA THR A 291 -12.95 -14.42 -14.30
C THR A 291 -12.86 -13.82 -15.69
N ASN A 292 -12.03 -12.79 -15.86
CA ASN A 292 -11.69 -12.38 -17.22
C ASN A 292 -10.73 -13.39 -17.82
N ARG A 293 -10.87 -13.57 -19.12
CA ARG A 293 -10.06 -14.44 -19.97
C ARG A 293 -9.54 -13.59 -21.11
N HIS A 294 -8.24 -13.68 -21.34
CA HIS A 294 -7.50 -12.78 -22.22
C HIS A 294 -6.80 -13.59 -23.30
N THR A 295 -6.86 -13.10 -24.54
CA THR A 295 -6.13 -13.64 -25.69
C THR A 295 -5.05 -12.65 -26.11
N GLY A 296 -3.80 -13.11 -26.10
CA GLY A 296 -2.64 -12.35 -26.55
C GLY A 296 -2.16 -12.78 -27.92
N LEU A 297 -1.61 -11.83 -28.67
CA LEU A 297 -0.97 -12.05 -29.98
C LEU A 297 0.37 -11.32 -30.01
N ASN A 298 1.41 -12.01 -30.46
CA ASN A 298 2.69 -11.39 -30.74
C ASN A 298 2.65 -10.78 -32.15
N THR A 299 2.65 -9.45 -32.24
CA THR A 299 2.58 -8.70 -33.51
C THR A 299 3.95 -8.52 -34.18
N ASN A 300 5.02 -9.08 -33.61
CA ASN A 300 6.34 -9.09 -34.23
C ASN A 300 6.43 -10.21 -35.29
N PHE A 301 5.65 -10.07 -36.37
CA PHE A 301 5.56 -11.07 -37.43
C PHE A 301 6.85 -11.14 -38.26
N ASP A 302 7.26 -12.37 -38.57
CA ASP A 302 8.40 -12.69 -39.42
C ASP A 302 7.99 -13.84 -40.32
N ALA A 303 8.27 -13.75 -41.63
CA ALA A 303 7.88 -14.75 -42.62
C ALA A 303 8.45 -16.15 -42.31
N THR A 304 9.53 -16.22 -41.54
CA THR A 304 10.22 -17.46 -41.18
C THR A 304 9.80 -18.04 -39.82
N LYS A 305 8.97 -17.32 -39.06
CA LYS A 305 8.56 -17.71 -37.70
C LYS A 305 7.07 -18.00 -37.62
N PRO A 306 6.65 -18.90 -36.72
CA PRO A 306 5.24 -19.09 -36.45
C PRO A 306 4.63 -17.82 -35.86
N VAL A 307 3.33 -17.61 -36.13
CA VAL A 307 2.55 -16.63 -35.39
C VAL A 307 2.27 -17.20 -34.01
N GLU A 308 2.71 -16.49 -32.97
CA GLU A 308 2.55 -16.89 -31.57
C GLU A 308 1.32 -16.18 -30.98
N SER A 309 0.43 -16.96 -30.39
CA SER A 309 -0.68 -16.47 -29.56
C SER A 309 -0.72 -17.21 -28.23
N LEU A 310 -1.27 -16.57 -27.20
CA LEU A 310 -1.35 -17.15 -25.85
C LEU A 310 -2.67 -16.80 -25.17
N SER A 311 -3.00 -17.53 -24.11
CA SER A 311 -4.14 -17.15 -23.25
C SER A 311 -3.78 -17.10 -21.78
N ILE A 312 -4.36 -16.13 -21.08
CA ILE A 312 -4.25 -15.97 -19.63
C ILE A 312 -5.63 -15.80 -19.02
N ILE A 313 -5.79 -16.34 -17.81
CA ILE A 313 -7.04 -16.29 -17.04
C ILE A 313 -6.72 -15.61 -15.71
N ASP A 314 -7.49 -14.59 -15.33
CA ASP A 314 -7.30 -13.86 -14.07
C ASP A 314 -7.25 -14.77 -12.84
N LYS A 315 -8.04 -15.86 -12.86
CA LYS A 315 -8.01 -16.91 -11.83
C LYS A 315 -6.61 -17.42 -11.52
N GLN A 316 -5.70 -17.50 -12.50
CA GLN A 316 -4.31 -17.94 -12.30
C GLN A 316 -3.51 -16.93 -11.47
N VAL A 317 -3.71 -15.63 -11.74
CA VAL A 317 -3.10 -14.54 -10.97
C VAL A 317 -3.58 -14.58 -9.52
N TRP A 318 -4.89 -14.78 -9.31
CA TRP A 318 -5.48 -14.96 -7.98
C TRP A 318 -4.94 -16.18 -7.26
N GLN A 319 -4.83 -17.32 -7.94
CA GLN A 319 -4.29 -18.55 -7.36
C GLN A 319 -2.85 -18.38 -6.87
N ALA A 320 -1.99 -17.73 -7.66
CA ALA A 320 -0.62 -17.42 -7.25
C ALA A 320 -0.60 -16.51 -6.02
N PHE A 321 -1.42 -15.45 -6.02
CA PHE A 321 -1.53 -14.53 -4.89
C PHE A 321 -2.04 -15.21 -3.61
N ASP A 322 -3.13 -15.99 -3.70
CA ASP A 322 -3.69 -16.70 -2.56
C ASP A 322 -2.76 -17.80 -2.02
N TRP A 323 -2.03 -18.48 -2.90
CA TRP A 323 -1.02 -19.44 -2.48
C TRP A 323 0.08 -18.78 -1.64
N LEU A 324 0.62 -17.65 -2.11
CA LEU A 324 1.63 -16.87 -1.36
C LEU A 324 1.09 -16.43 0.01
N ARG A 325 -0.19 -16.03 0.08
CA ARG A 325 -0.85 -15.67 1.34
C ARG A 325 -0.97 -16.85 2.29
N LYS A 326 -1.44 -18.00 1.81
CA LYS A 326 -1.62 -19.22 2.61
C LYS A 326 -0.30 -19.75 3.17
N ARG A 327 0.78 -19.68 2.38
CA ARG A 327 2.12 -20.12 2.79
C ARG A 327 2.78 -19.26 3.86
N GLY A 328 2.24 -18.07 4.14
CA GLY A 328 2.88 -17.18 5.09
C GLY A 328 3.98 -16.31 4.45
N HIS A 329 3.96 -16.08 3.13
CA HIS A 329 4.89 -15.14 2.52
C HIS A 329 4.75 -13.77 3.20
N TYR A 330 5.87 -13.25 3.73
CA TYR A 330 5.89 -12.15 4.71
C TYR A 330 5.04 -10.93 4.31
N PHE A 331 5.05 -10.59 3.02
CA PHE A 331 4.24 -9.49 2.50
C PHE A 331 2.86 -9.91 2.04
N ALA A 332 2.71 -11.13 1.52
CA ALA A 332 1.44 -11.56 0.94
C ALA A 332 0.35 -11.66 2.02
N THR A 333 0.66 -12.27 3.16
CA THR A 333 -0.28 -12.51 4.27
C THR A 333 -1.05 -11.27 4.73
N GLY A 334 -0.37 -10.13 4.74
CA GLY A 334 -0.93 -8.85 5.17
C GLY A 334 -1.36 -7.94 4.03
N SER A 335 -1.19 -8.36 2.77
CA SER A 335 -1.49 -7.53 1.61
C SER A 335 -2.98 -7.56 1.27
N ILE A 336 -3.43 -6.41 0.76
CA ILE A 336 -4.74 -6.22 0.16
C ILE A 336 -4.63 -6.08 -1.37
N GLY A 337 -3.52 -6.52 -1.94
CA GLY A 337 -3.23 -6.36 -3.36
C GLY A 337 -1.74 -6.47 -3.65
N TRP A 338 -1.40 -6.57 -4.92
CA TRP A 338 -0.02 -6.58 -5.40
C TRP A 338 0.04 -6.05 -6.84
N THR A 339 1.24 -5.67 -7.27
CA THR A 339 1.50 -5.29 -8.65
C THR A 339 2.91 -5.65 -9.02
N GLY A 340 3.14 -5.99 -10.27
CA GLY A 340 4.47 -6.21 -10.79
C GLY A 340 4.48 -7.20 -11.93
N ASN A 341 5.65 -7.76 -12.18
CA ASN A 341 5.86 -8.71 -13.26
C ASN A 341 5.68 -10.12 -12.71
N LEU A 342 4.60 -10.78 -13.13
CA LEU A 342 4.27 -12.14 -12.76
C LEU A 342 4.47 -13.06 -13.96
N THR A 343 5.43 -13.97 -13.85
CA THR A 343 5.68 -15.02 -14.85
C THR A 343 4.71 -16.16 -14.60
N LEU A 344 3.92 -16.59 -15.58
CA LEU A 344 2.95 -17.70 -15.45
C LEU A 344 3.16 -18.73 -16.56
N VAL A 345 2.79 -19.99 -16.30
CA VAL A 345 2.66 -21.00 -17.36
C VAL A 345 1.35 -20.77 -18.09
N VAL A 346 1.44 -20.49 -19.38
CA VAL A 346 0.29 -20.24 -20.25
C VAL A 346 0.29 -21.20 -21.44
N PRO A 347 -0.90 -21.60 -21.93
CA PRO A 347 -1.00 -22.28 -23.21
C PRO A 347 -0.70 -21.29 -24.35
N VAL A 348 0.16 -21.73 -25.26
CA VAL A 348 0.62 -21.00 -26.44
C VAL A 348 0.29 -21.80 -27.68
N LEU A 349 -0.17 -21.11 -28.72
CA LEU A 349 -0.33 -21.66 -30.05
C LEU A 349 0.70 -21.06 -31.00
N ASN A 350 1.41 -21.94 -31.70
CA ASN A 350 2.29 -21.59 -32.79
C ASN A 350 1.61 -21.97 -34.11
N THR A 351 1.25 -20.97 -34.88
CA THR A 351 0.48 -21.15 -36.12
C THR A 351 1.36 -20.84 -37.34
N VAL A 352 1.44 -21.80 -38.25
CA VAL A 352 2.14 -21.65 -39.54
C VAL A 352 1.18 -22.04 -40.64
N CYS A 353 0.96 -21.14 -41.61
CA CYS A 353 0.19 -21.46 -42.81
C CYS A 353 1.06 -21.36 -44.04
N LYS A 354 0.85 -22.29 -44.98
CA LYS A 354 1.53 -22.34 -46.28
C LYS A 354 0.52 -22.72 -47.37
N TYR A 355 0.87 -22.46 -48.62
CA TYR A 355 0.12 -23.02 -49.73
C TYR A 355 0.19 -24.55 -49.68
N ASP A 356 -0.96 -25.19 -49.91
CA ASP A 356 -1.07 -26.64 -49.92
C ASP A 356 -0.74 -27.16 -51.32
N ASN A 357 0.40 -27.81 -51.45
CA ASN A 357 0.89 -28.34 -52.72
C ASN A 357 0.19 -29.66 -53.13
N ASP A 358 -0.61 -30.28 -52.24
CA ASP A 358 -1.38 -31.50 -52.55
C ASP A 358 -2.69 -31.12 -53.27
N GLU A 359 -2.56 -30.52 -54.47
CA GLU A 359 -3.57 -29.69 -55.15
C GLU A 359 -4.85 -30.37 -55.70
N MET A 360 -5.06 -31.69 -55.63
CA MET A 360 -6.06 -32.34 -56.52
C MET A 360 -7.31 -32.97 -55.88
N SER A 361 -7.53 -32.88 -54.57
CA SER A 361 -8.70 -33.57 -53.94
C SER A 361 -9.54 -32.76 -52.94
N ALA A 362 -9.12 -31.58 -52.52
CA ALA A 362 -9.92 -30.77 -51.59
C ALA A 362 -11.12 -30.13 -52.33
N PRO A 363 -12.37 -30.36 -51.90
CA PRO A 363 -13.53 -29.74 -52.53
C PRO A 363 -13.47 -28.21 -52.41
N ARG A 364 -13.90 -27.49 -53.46
CA ARG A 364 -13.89 -26.01 -53.48
C ARG A 364 -14.61 -25.43 -52.26
N SER A 365 -14.00 -24.40 -51.67
CA SER A 365 -14.56 -23.66 -50.52
C SER A 365 -14.88 -24.50 -49.28
N THR A 366 -14.20 -25.64 -49.09
CA THR A 366 -14.34 -26.43 -47.86
C THR A 366 -13.24 -26.12 -46.86
N ILE A 367 -13.58 -26.26 -45.56
CA ILE A 367 -12.63 -26.21 -44.45
C ILE A 367 -12.60 -27.60 -43.83
N THR A 368 -11.43 -28.21 -43.76
CA THR A 368 -11.25 -29.52 -43.12
C THR A 368 -10.22 -29.42 -42.01
N VAL A 369 -10.51 -30.04 -40.87
CA VAL A 369 -9.60 -30.11 -39.73
C VAL A 369 -9.08 -31.54 -39.65
N ILE A 370 -7.76 -31.70 -39.67
CA ILE A 370 -7.08 -32.97 -39.53
C ILE A 370 -6.52 -33.00 -38.10
N PRO A 371 -7.03 -33.86 -37.22
CA PRO A 371 -6.56 -33.96 -35.84
C PRO A 371 -5.09 -34.44 -35.80
N PRO A 372 -4.42 -34.33 -34.63
CA PRO A 372 -3.09 -34.90 -34.45
C PRO A 372 -3.07 -36.39 -34.82
N GLY A 373 -1.95 -36.85 -35.41
CA GLY A 373 -1.72 -38.27 -35.69
C GLY A 373 -1.55 -39.11 -34.41
N ASP A 374 -1.15 -40.38 -34.53
CA ASP A 374 -1.01 -41.25 -33.35
C ASP A 374 -0.10 -40.65 -32.25
N GLN A 375 -0.46 -40.89 -30.99
CA GLN A 375 0.23 -40.39 -29.78
C GLN A 375 1.75 -40.61 -29.79
N ASN A 376 2.22 -41.65 -30.49
CA ASN A 376 3.61 -42.04 -30.59
C ASN A 376 4.50 -41.05 -31.38
N THR A 377 3.90 -40.14 -32.14
CA THR A 377 4.63 -39.14 -32.93
C THR A 377 5.12 -37.96 -32.09
N GLY A 378 4.63 -37.81 -30.84
CA GLY A 378 5.00 -36.70 -29.95
C GLY A 378 4.59 -35.31 -30.44
N ALA A 379 3.88 -35.23 -31.57
CA ALA A 379 3.47 -33.99 -32.18
C ALA A 379 2.14 -33.52 -31.57
N SER A 380 2.18 -32.45 -30.77
CA SER A 380 1.00 -31.76 -30.26
C SER A 380 0.47 -30.73 -31.27
N ASN A 381 0.33 -31.15 -32.54
CA ASN A 381 -0.13 -30.28 -33.62
C ASN A 381 -1.29 -30.90 -34.40
N PHE A 382 -2.12 -30.04 -34.97
CA PHE A 382 -3.21 -30.41 -35.87
C PHE A 382 -3.23 -29.45 -37.06
N LYS A 383 -3.92 -29.82 -38.13
CA LYS A 383 -3.93 -29.05 -39.37
C LYS A 383 -5.33 -28.60 -39.75
N ILE A 384 -5.43 -27.43 -40.36
CA ILE A 384 -6.65 -26.90 -40.96
C ILE A 384 -6.35 -26.63 -42.43
N LYS A 385 -7.09 -27.28 -43.33
CA LYS A 385 -6.97 -27.07 -44.77
C LYS A 385 -8.14 -26.23 -45.26
N PHE A 386 -7.81 -25.17 -45.99
CA PHE A 386 -8.73 -24.32 -46.71
C PHE A 386 -8.68 -24.67 -48.18
N GLY A 387 -9.80 -25.08 -48.76
CA GLY A 387 -9.91 -25.36 -50.19
C GLY A 387 -9.78 -24.08 -51.04
N PRO A 388 -9.42 -24.21 -52.33
CA PRO A 388 -9.19 -23.06 -53.20
C PRO A 388 -10.48 -22.30 -53.52
N ILE A 389 -10.37 -20.99 -53.75
CA ILE A 389 -11.46 -20.11 -54.18
C ILE A 389 -11.06 -19.41 -55.48
N GLY A 390 -11.48 -19.99 -56.60
CA GLY A 390 -11.18 -19.48 -57.93
C GLY A 390 -11.70 -18.06 -58.18
N ALA A 391 -12.89 -17.70 -57.66
CA ALA A 391 -13.45 -16.35 -57.82
C ALA A 391 -12.65 -15.25 -57.13
N ALA A 392 -11.77 -15.60 -56.19
CA ALA A 392 -10.99 -14.65 -55.42
C ALA A 392 -9.47 -14.85 -55.56
N ASN A 393 -9.02 -15.72 -56.49
CA ASN A 393 -7.63 -16.10 -56.73
C ASN A 393 -6.89 -16.59 -55.47
N MET A 394 -7.57 -17.34 -54.61
CA MET A 394 -6.95 -17.95 -53.43
C MET A 394 -6.67 -19.43 -53.73
N GLU A 395 -5.40 -19.82 -53.66
CA GLU A 395 -4.95 -21.21 -53.72
C GLU A 395 -5.34 -21.97 -52.44
N ALA A 396 -5.17 -23.30 -52.44
CA ALA A 396 -5.40 -24.09 -51.24
C ALA A 396 -4.35 -23.73 -50.16
N ILE A 397 -4.76 -23.63 -48.90
CA ILE A 397 -3.88 -23.22 -47.79
C ILE A 397 -3.98 -24.24 -46.66
N GLU A 398 -2.83 -24.73 -46.19
CA GLU A 398 -2.71 -25.59 -45.01
C GLU A 398 -2.12 -24.79 -43.85
N CYS A 399 -2.89 -24.69 -42.77
CA CYS A 399 -2.47 -24.11 -41.50
C CYS A 399 -2.16 -25.22 -40.50
N THR A 400 -0.91 -25.30 -40.03
CA THR A 400 -0.51 -26.17 -38.93
C THR A 400 -0.52 -25.37 -37.64
N ILE A 401 -1.29 -25.85 -36.66
CA ILE A 401 -1.37 -25.27 -35.31
C ILE A 401 -0.68 -26.22 -34.34
N THR A 402 0.35 -25.73 -33.66
CA THR A 402 1.07 -26.48 -32.64
C THR A 402 0.74 -25.93 -31.27
N PHE A 403 0.19 -26.77 -30.39
CA PHE A 403 -0.05 -26.45 -29.00
C PHE A 403 1.20 -26.69 -28.15
N ARG A 404 1.55 -25.73 -27.30
CA ARG A 404 2.65 -25.80 -26.33
C ARG A 404 2.23 -25.12 -25.04
N GLN A 405 2.95 -25.42 -23.96
CA GLN A 405 2.94 -24.63 -22.73
C GLN A 405 4.24 -23.84 -22.65
N ALA A 406 4.18 -22.60 -22.17
CA ALA A 406 5.36 -21.77 -22.00
C ALA A 406 5.22 -20.86 -20.77
N LEU A 407 6.36 -20.50 -20.19
CA LEU A 407 6.45 -19.42 -19.22
C LEU A 407 6.47 -18.09 -19.96
N HIS A 408 5.59 -17.17 -19.52
CA HIS A 408 5.54 -15.81 -20.02
C HIS A 408 5.32 -14.82 -18.87
N SER A 409 5.92 -13.64 -18.94
CA SER A 409 5.80 -12.61 -17.91
C SER A 409 4.72 -11.60 -18.26
N PHE A 410 3.81 -11.37 -17.31
CA PHE A 410 2.71 -10.43 -17.43
C PHE A 410 2.88 -9.30 -16.43
N ALA A 411 2.50 -8.09 -16.81
CA ALA A 411 2.28 -7.03 -15.83
C ALA A 411 0.91 -7.23 -15.19
N VAL A 412 0.86 -7.32 -13.87
CA VAL A 412 -0.38 -7.59 -13.13
C VAL A 412 -0.65 -6.54 -12.07
N TRP A 413 -1.93 -6.31 -11.78
CA TRP A 413 -2.40 -5.49 -10.66
C TRP A 413 -3.57 -6.17 -9.97
N ILE A 414 -3.48 -6.33 -8.65
CA ILE A 414 -4.63 -6.55 -7.77
C ILE A 414 -4.65 -5.35 -6.83
N VAL A 415 -5.70 -4.55 -6.89
CA VAL A 415 -5.82 -3.32 -6.09
C VAL A 415 -6.99 -3.49 -5.14
N LYS A 416 -6.74 -3.39 -3.82
CA LYS A 416 -7.75 -3.49 -2.77
C LYS A 416 -8.62 -4.75 -2.88
N MET A 417 -7.98 -5.88 -3.21
CA MET A 417 -8.63 -7.19 -3.39
C MET A 417 -9.67 -7.23 -4.53
N ASP A 418 -9.64 -6.26 -5.46
CA ASP A 418 -10.48 -6.26 -6.65
C ASP A 418 -9.99 -7.29 -7.69
N LYS A 419 -10.76 -7.49 -8.76
CA LYS A 419 -10.40 -8.38 -9.87
C LYS A 419 -8.99 -8.04 -10.41
N PRO A 420 -8.19 -9.04 -10.81
CA PRO A 420 -6.87 -8.80 -11.36
C PRO A 420 -7.00 -8.07 -12.68
N ASP A 421 -6.11 -7.12 -12.89
CA ASP A 421 -5.86 -6.51 -14.19
C ASP A 421 -4.55 -7.06 -14.74
N VAL A 422 -4.55 -7.43 -16.03
CA VAL A 422 -3.44 -8.12 -16.70
C VAL A 422 -3.10 -7.37 -17.98
N SER A 423 -1.84 -6.95 -18.10
CA SER A 423 -1.28 -6.31 -19.28
C SER A 423 -0.21 -7.19 -19.90
N GLN A 424 -0.26 -7.29 -21.22
CA GLN A 424 0.70 -8.00 -22.07
C GLN A 424 1.65 -7.03 -22.80
N ASN A 425 1.31 -5.75 -22.89
CA ASN A 425 1.94 -4.76 -23.78
C ASN A 425 3.06 -3.93 -23.14
N HIS A 426 3.91 -4.53 -22.32
CA HIS A 426 5.11 -3.87 -21.77
C HIS A 426 4.87 -2.58 -20.98
N TYR A 427 3.68 -2.42 -20.38
CA TYR A 427 3.45 -1.30 -19.48
C TYR A 427 4.51 -1.34 -18.35
N TYR A 428 5.39 -0.34 -18.30
CA TYR A 428 6.59 -0.22 -17.43
C TYR A 428 7.93 -0.88 -17.85
N SER A 429 8.12 -1.27 -19.13
CA SER A 429 9.43 -1.47 -19.81
C SER A 429 10.49 -2.37 -19.15
N LYS A 430 10.14 -3.25 -18.21
CA LYS A 430 11.12 -4.05 -17.44
C LYS A 430 10.71 -5.52 -17.21
N PHE A 431 10.05 -6.19 -18.14
CA PHE A 431 9.90 -7.65 -18.06
C PHE A 431 10.36 -8.35 -19.34
N ASP A 432 10.78 -9.61 -19.17
CA ASP A 432 11.21 -10.47 -20.25
C ASP A 432 10.00 -10.90 -21.10
N GLU A 433 10.01 -10.47 -22.35
CA GLU A 433 9.02 -10.78 -23.39
C GLU A 433 9.08 -12.21 -23.90
N ARG A 434 10.19 -12.89 -23.63
CA ARG A 434 10.48 -14.18 -24.24
C ARG A 434 9.56 -15.26 -23.68
N LEU A 435 9.03 -16.07 -24.59
CA LEU A 435 8.44 -17.34 -24.23
C LEU A 435 9.56 -18.33 -23.90
N VAL A 436 9.50 -18.92 -22.72
CA VAL A 436 10.33 -20.08 -22.38
C VAL A 436 9.43 -21.30 -22.47
N TYR A 437 9.56 -22.04 -23.57
CA TYR A 437 8.74 -23.22 -23.83
C TYR A 437 9.08 -24.35 -22.87
N GLU A 438 8.05 -24.95 -22.30
CA GLU A 438 8.17 -26.18 -21.53
C GLU A 438 8.43 -27.37 -22.47
N GLU A 439 9.01 -28.43 -21.91
CA GLU A 439 9.15 -29.70 -22.62
C GLU A 439 7.76 -30.24 -23.00
N PRO A 440 7.58 -30.79 -24.21
CA PRO A 440 6.29 -31.34 -24.62
C PRO A 440 5.87 -32.50 -23.72
N LEU A 441 4.64 -32.45 -23.24
CA LEU A 441 4.07 -33.47 -22.36
C LEU A 441 3.01 -34.30 -23.10
N PRO A 442 2.77 -35.56 -22.70
CA PRO A 442 1.71 -36.39 -23.30
C PRO A 442 0.30 -35.75 -23.24
N GLN A 443 0.06 -34.92 -22.21
CA GLN A 443 -1.19 -34.18 -22.07
C GLN A 443 -1.35 -33.06 -23.11
N ASP A 444 -0.26 -32.48 -23.61
CA ASP A 444 -0.30 -31.46 -24.66
C ASP A 444 -0.91 -32.03 -25.95
N HIS A 445 -0.64 -33.31 -26.23
CA HIS A 445 -1.23 -34.01 -27.36
C HIS A 445 -2.75 -34.21 -27.18
N LYS A 446 -3.21 -34.60 -25.97
CA LYS A 446 -4.65 -34.73 -25.67
C LYS A 446 -5.38 -33.39 -25.78
N ILE A 447 -4.73 -32.31 -25.34
CA ILE A 447 -5.24 -30.95 -25.47
C ILE A 447 -5.34 -30.57 -26.95
N ALA A 448 -4.29 -30.80 -27.74
CA ALA A 448 -4.29 -30.54 -29.18
C ALA A 448 -5.39 -31.32 -29.91
N PHE A 449 -5.62 -32.59 -29.54
CA PHE A 449 -6.70 -33.40 -30.11
C PHE A 449 -8.08 -32.84 -29.77
N SER A 450 -8.31 -32.51 -28.49
CA SER A 450 -9.59 -31.93 -28.03
C SER A 450 -9.86 -30.58 -28.71
N LEU A 451 -8.81 -29.77 -28.88
CA LEU A 451 -8.87 -28.49 -29.59
C LEU A 451 -9.18 -28.67 -31.07
N ALA A 452 -8.61 -29.67 -31.73
CA ALA A 452 -8.90 -29.99 -33.13
C ALA A 452 -10.39 -30.37 -33.32
N VAL A 453 -10.93 -31.24 -32.46
CA VAL A 453 -12.34 -31.64 -32.48
C VAL A 453 -13.26 -30.44 -32.27
N GLN A 454 -12.98 -29.60 -31.27
CA GLN A 454 -13.77 -28.40 -31.02
C GLN A 454 -13.68 -27.41 -32.18
N THR A 455 -12.48 -27.24 -32.75
CA THR A 455 -12.25 -26.34 -33.88
C THR A 455 -13.01 -26.78 -35.11
N GLN A 456 -13.07 -28.09 -35.39
CA GLN A 456 -13.89 -28.64 -36.47
C GLN A 456 -15.38 -28.30 -36.28
N GLY A 457 -15.92 -28.55 -35.08
CA GLY A 457 -17.31 -28.23 -34.78
C GLY A 457 -17.60 -26.74 -34.88
N VAL A 458 -16.71 -25.90 -34.35
CA VAL A 458 -16.86 -24.43 -34.35
C VAL A 458 -16.79 -23.84 -35.75
N LEU A 459 -15.82 -24.25 -36.58
CA LEU A 459 -15.68 -23.72 -37.93
C LEU A 459 -16.89 -24.07 -38.81
N GLU A 460 -17.45 -25.28 -38.64
CA GLU A 460 -18.69 -25.66 -39.33
C GLU A 460 -19.88 -24.76 -38.93
N ARG A 461 -20.01 -24.41 -37.64
CA ARG A 461 -21.09 -23.51 -37.18
C ARG A 461 -20.83 -22.05 -37.57
N MET A 462 -19.58 -21.60 -37.57
CA MET A 462 -19.20 -20.28 -38.08
C MET A 462 -19.54 -20.13 -39.57
N ASP A 463 -19.29 -21.16 -40.37
CA ASP A 463 -19.67 -21.20 -41.79
C ASP A 463 -21.17 -20.97 -41.99
N ARG A 464 -22.00 -21.61 -41.14
CA ARG A 464 -23.45 -21.40 -41.13
C ARG A 464 -23.87 -20.00 -40.65
N LEU A 465 -23.11 -19.37 -39.74
CA LEU A 465 -23.38 -18.00 -39.28
C LEU A 465 -23.05 -16.96 -40.37
N THR A 466 -22.10 -17.25 -41.25
CA THR A 466 -21.74 -16.38 -42.37
C THR A 466 -22.68 -16.61 -43.56
N THR A 467 -23.76 -15.82 -43.64
CA THR A 467 -24.85 -16.03 -44.61
C THR A 467 -24.38 -16.06 -46.08
N GLY A 468 -24.65 -17.17 -46.78
CA GLY A 468 -24.70 -17.28 -48.24
C GLY A 468 -23.36 -17.39 -48.99
N LYS A 469 -22.24 -16.98 -48.39
CA LYS A 469 -20.91 -16.97 -49.03
C LYS A 469 -19.91 -17.95 -48.42
N GLY A 470 -20.19 -18.48 -47.23
CA GLY A 470 -19.28 -19.36 -46.49
C GLY A 470 -18.14 -18.61 -45.81
N LEU A 471 -17.58 -19.21 -44.76
CA LEU A 471 -16.62 -18.59 -43.84
C LEU A 471 -15.35 -18.13 -44.57
N VAL A 472 -14.81 -18.96 -45.46
CA VAL A 472 -13.56 -18.65 -46.17
C VAL A 472 -13.67 -17.38 -47.02
N GLN A 473 -14.84 -17.14 -47.64
CA GLN A 473 -15.09 -15.91 -48.40
C GLN A 473 -15.18 -14.65 -47.52
N HIS A 474 -15.51 -14.80 -46.23
CA HIS A 474 -15.49 -13.71 -45.26
C HIS A 474 -14.09 -13.50 -44.64
N LEU A 475 -13.32 -14.57 -44.44
CA LEU A 475 -11.96 -14.48 -43.92
C LEU A 475 -10.99 -13.84 -44.92
N LEU A 476 -11.21 -13.98 -46.22
CA LEU A 476 -10.29 -13.46 -47.24
C LEU A 476 -10.24 -11.92 -47.30
N PRO A 477 -11.36 -11.17 -47.35
CA PRO A 477 -11.33 -9.71 -47.21
C PRO A 477 -10.70 -9.25 -45.90
N PHE A 478 -10.94 -9.97 -44.81
CA PHE A 478 -10.36 -9.69 -43.51
C PHE A 478 -8.82 -9.86 -43.51
N ASN A 479 -8.34 -10.94 -44.11
CA ASN A 479 -6.93 -11.21 -44.36
C ASN A 479 -6.27 -10.10 -45.20
N ARG A 480 -6.89 -9.71 -46.33
CA ARG A 480 -6.39 -8.60 -47.17
C ARG A 480 -6.36 -7.27 -46.43
N LYS A 481 -7.31 -7.04 -45.52
CA LYS A 481 -7.29 -5.86 -44.66
C LYS A 481 -6.12 -5.90 -43.67
N LEU A 482 -5.79 -7.06 -43.11
CA LEU A 482 -4.60 -7.26 -42.28
C LEU A 482 -3.30 -7.01 -43.05
N GLN A 483 -3.19 -7.54 -44.27
CA GLN A 483 -2.06 -7.29 -45.18
C GLN A 483 -1.87 -5.78 -45.43
N SER A 484 -2.96 -5.04 -45.65
CA SER A 484 -2.90 -3.57 -45.82
C SER A 484 -2.52 -2.80 -44.56
N GLY A 485 -2.68 -3.41 -43.38
CA GLY A 485 -2.40 -2.78 -42.09
C GLY A 485 -1.04 -3.13 -41.48
N HIS A 486 -0.33 -4.12 -42.04
CA HIS A 486 0.93 -4.61 -41.49
C HIS A 486 1.90 -5.11 -42.59
N ASP A 487 2.99 -4.39 -42.82
CA ASP A 487 3.95 -4.63 -43.94
C ASP A 487 4.58 -6.03 -43.97
N ALA A 488 4.71 -6.70 -42.81
CA ALA A 488 5.24 -8.06 -42.71
C ALA A 488 4.25 -9.15 -43.17
N ILE A 489 2.95 -8.86 -43.30
CA ILE A 489 1.94 -9.80 -43.77
C ILE A 489 1.75 -9.58 -45.27
N GLN A 490 2.44 -10.36 -46.10
CA GLN A 490 2.56 -10.14 -47.54
C GLN A 490 1.78 -11.16 -48.38
N SER A 491 1.23 -12.20 -47.76
CA SER A 491 0.58 -13.30 -48.47
C SER A 491 -0.66 -13.80 -47.75
N ASP A 492 -1.55 -14.45 -48.50
CA ASP A 492 -2.79 -15.00 -47.95
C ASP A 492 -2.55 -16.02 -46.82
N PRO A 493 -1.57 -16.96 -46.92
CA PRO A 493 -1.24 -17.84 -45.80
C PRO A 493 -0.80 -17.08 -44.55
N GLN A 494 0.03 -16.04 -44.68
CA GLN A 494 0.53 -15.29 -43.51
C GLN A 494 -0.59 -14.62 -42.73
N GLY A 495 -1.55 -13.95 -43.41
CA GLY A 495 -2.64 -13.31 -42.67
C GLY A 495 -3.69 -14.30 -42.20
N LEU A 496 -3.91 -15.43 -42.90
CA LEU A 496 -4.70 -16.54 -42.34
C LEU A 496 -4.05 -17.15 -41.09
N ALA A 497 -2.72 -17.20 -41.01
CA ALA A 497 -2.03 -17.65 -39.80
C ALA A 497 -2.36 -16.76 -38.61
N VAL A 498 -2.41 -15.44 -38.79
CA VAL A 498 -2.82 -14.49 -37.74
C VAL A 498 -4.27 -14.71 -37.31
N ILE A 499 -5.18 -14.83 -38.28
CA ILE A 499 -6.60 -15.05 -38.00
C ILE A 499 -6.81 -16.37 -37.25
N MET A 500 -6.20 -17.46 -37.71
CA MET A 500 -6.32 -18.78 -37.07
C MET A 500 -5.67 -18.80 -35.70
N ALA A 501 -4.51 -18.17 -35.53
CA ALA A 501 -3.84 -18.05 -34.23
C ALA A 501 -4.77 -17.40 -33.19
N VAL A 502 -5.47 -16.32 -33.54
CA VAL A 502 -6.41 -15.66 -32.62
C VAL A 502 -7.70 -16.46 -32.44
N LEU A 503 -8.30 -16.95 -33.53
CA LEU A 503 -9.58 -17.69 -33.49
C LEU A 503 -9.49 -18.91 -32.58
N ILE A 504 -8.41 -19.69 -32.72
CA ILE A 504 -8.22 -20.93 -31.99
C ILE A 504 -7.70 -20.63 -30.58
N GLN A 505 -6.87 -19.60 -30.40
CA GLN A 505 -6.49 -19.16 -29.06
C GLN A 505 -7.70 -18.67 -28.26
N ASN A 506 -8.66 -18.00 -28.89
CA ASN A 506 -9.94 -17.65 -28.27
C ASN A 506 -10.69 -18.88 -27.79
N LEU A 507 -10.69 -19.99 -28.55
CA LEU A 507 -11.28 -21.25 -28.09
C LEU A 507 -10.62 -21.76 -26.80
N ILE A 508 -9.29 -21.67 -26.69
CA ILE A 508 -8.57 -22.02 -25.45
C ILE A 508 -8.89 -21.03 -24.33
N SER A 509 -8.90 -19.73 -24.61
CA SER A 509 -9.26 -18.69 -23.63
C SER A 509 -10.65 -18.90 -23.06
N TYR A 510 -11.61 -19.37 -23.88
CA TYR A 510 -12.99 -19.64 -23.48
C TYR A 510 -13.24 -21.08 -22.98
N SER A 511 -12.21 -21.94 -22.96
CA SER A 511 -12.30 -23.30 -22.41
C SER A 511 -12.15 -23.31 -20.89
N ASP A 512 -12.80 -24.22 -20.18
CA ASP A 512 -12.45 -24.51 -18.80
C ASP A 512 -11.10 -25.24 -18.77
N GLN A 513 -10.11 -24.53 -18.21
CA GLN A 513 -8.74 -24.99 -18.13
C GLN A 513 -8.53 -25.78 -16.83
N VAL A 514 -8.39 -27.10 -16.95
CA VAL A 514 -8.05 -27.99 -15.83
C VAL A 514 -6.53 -28.01 -15.67
N ARG A 515 -6.07 -27.54 -14.53
CA ARG A 515 -4.66 -27.41 -14.18
C ARG A 515 -4.34 -28.31 -13.00
N ALA A 516 -3.08 -28.76 -12.94
CA ALA A 516 -2.56 -29.50 -11.80
C ALA A 516 -2.84 -28.74 -10.49
N GLU A 517 -3.11 -29.47 -9.42
CA GLU A 517 -3.30 -28.85 -8.12
C GLU A 517 -2.02 -28.14 -7.65
N ILE A 518 -2.15 -26.92 -7.13
CA ILE A 518 -0.99 -26.18 -6.63
C ILE A 518 -0.52 -26.85 -5.34
N PRO A 519 0.72 -27.37 -5.29
CA PRO A 519 1.22 -28.07 -4.10
C PRO A 519 1.26 -27.12 -2.90
N LEU A 520 1.04 -27.66 -1.70
CA LEU A 520 1.04 -26.85 -0.46
C LEU A 520 2.42 -26.26 -0.14
N GLU A 521 3.48 -26.91 -0.62
CA GLU A 521 4.87 -26.53 -0.40
C GLU A 521 5.59 -26.26 -1.72
N LEU A 522 6.68 -25.50 -1.64
CA LEU A 522 7.51 -25.24 -2.81
C LEU A 522 8.43 -26.42 -3.05
N SER A 523 8.47 -26.90 -4.29
CA SER A 523 9.40 -27.97 -4.69
C SER A 523 10.85 -27.56 -4.40
N PRO A 524 11.71 -28.49 -3.94
CA PRO A 524 13.14 -28.27 -3.85
C PRO A 524 13.80 -28.20 -5.24
N ASP A 525 13.15 -28.73 -6.29
CA ASP A 525 13.65 -28.68 -7.65
C ASP A 525 13.43 -27.28 -8.25
N PRO A 526 14.49 -26.57 -8.68
CA PRO A 526 14.33 -25.27 -9.35
C PRO A 526 13.52 -25.33 -10.65
N ALA A 527 13.44 -26.48 -11.33
CA ALA A 527 12.65 -26.64 -12.56
C ALA A 527 11.13 -26.52 -12.31
N ASP A 528 10.69 -26.82 -11.08
CA ASP A 528 9.30 -26.76 -10.64
C ASP A 528 8.94 -25.43 -9.98
N VAL A 529 9.86 -24.47 -9.97
CA VAL A 529 9.69 -23.19 -9.27
C VAL A 529 9.70 -22.04 -10.27
N ILE A 530 8.60 -21.30 -10.29
CA ILE A 530 8.54 -20.03 -11.00
C ILE A 530 9.06 -18.93 -10.10
N THR A 531 9.97 -18.12 -10.64
CA THR A 531 10.47 -16.91 -10.00
C THR A 531 9.94 -15.70 -10.74
N SER A 532 9.39 -14.73 -10.02
CA SER A 532 8.84 -13.50 -10.60
C SER A 532 9.39 -12.27 -9.89
N PHE A 533 9.79 -11.27 -10.68
CA PHE A 533 10.44 -10.06 -10.21
C PHE A 533 10.26 -8.89 -11.21
N PRO A 534 10.09 -7.65 -10.73
CA PRO A 534 9.84 -7.24 -9.35
C PRO A 534 8.34 -7.23 -9.02
N ILE A 535 8.01 -7.55 -7.76
CA ILE A 535 6.65 -7.52 -7.20
C ILE A 535 6.57 -6.51 -6.04
N GLN A 536 5.59 -5.63 -6.10
CA GLN A 536 5.19 -4.74 -5.02
C GLN A 536 3.87 -5.19 -4.40
N TRP A 537 3.70 -4.93 -3.12
CA TRP A 537 2.56 -5.34 -2.32
C TRP A 537 1.79 -4.12 -1.84
N GLN A 538 0.48 -4.18 -1.90
CA GLN A 538 -0.38 -3.17 -1.31
C GLN A 538 -0.64 -3.52 0.16
N LEU A 539 -0.03 -2.76 1.07
CA LEU A 539 -0.01 -2.99 2.50
C LEU A 539 -0.43 -1.76 3.28
N TYR A 540 -0.96 -1.97 4.47
CA TYR A 540 -1.16 -0.91 5.45
C TYR A 540 0.13 -0.70 6.26
N GLY A 541 0.74 0.47 6.13
CA GLY A 541 1.99 0.81 6.83
C GLY A 541 1.95 2.20 7.47
N SER A 542 2.63 2.35 8.60
CA SER A 542 2.84 3.62 9.32
C SER A 542 4.22 4.23 8.97
N GLY A 543 4.45 5.51 9.34
CA GLY A 543 5.77 6.18 9.22
C GLY A 543 5.96 7.15 8.02
N PRO A 544 6.99 8.03 8.09
CA PRO A 544 7.31 9.04 7.08
C PRO A 544 8.04 8.46 5.85
N ARG A 545 7.76 9.02 4.66
CA ARG A 545 8.29 8.60 3.35
C ARG A 545 8.83 9.76 2.53
N LEU A 546 8.13 10.90 2.54
CA LEU A 546 8.56 12.11 1.84
C LEU A 546 9.48 12.91 2.75
N ALA A 547 10.42 13.67 2.17
CA ALA A 547 11.34 14.52 2.94
C ALA A 547 10.60 15.43 3.94
N TRP A 548 9.45 15.99 3.55
CA TRP A 548 8.63 16.81 4.45
C TRP A 548 7.99 16.03 5.59
N GLN A 549 7.69 14.73 5.41
CA GLN A 549 7.10 13.91 6.48
C GLN A 549 8.09 13.74 7.64
N TRP A 550 9.40 13.90 7.42
CA TRP A 550 10.37 13.92 8.51
C TRP A 550 10.25 15.17 9.40
N ILE A 551 9.67 16.27 8.90
CA ILE A 551 9.31 17.43 9.73
C ILE A 551 8.29 17.01 10.81
N THR A 552 7.41 16.04 10.52
CA THR A 552 6.47 15.53 11.52
C THR A 552 7.15 14.75 12.64
N VAL A 553 8.27 14.07 12.37
CA VAL A 553 9.08 13.43 13.41
C VAL A 553 9.71 14.48 14.32
N PHE A 554 10.19 15.59 13.75
CA PHE A 554 10.69 16.72 14.54
C PHE A 554 9.61 17.30 15.46
N ILE A 555 8.38 17.48 14.95
CA ILE A 555 7.24 17.93 15.76
C ILE A 555 7.01 17.00 16.96
N LEU A 556 6.98 15.68 16.73
CA LEU A 556 6.81 14.70 17.82
C LEU A 556 7.98 14.73 18.81
N ALA A 557 9.21 14.96 18.34
CA ALA A 557 10.38 15.08 19.20
C ALA A 557 10.31 16.31 20.12
N VAL A 558 9.86 17.46 19.62
CA VAL A 558 9.64 18.67 20.44
C VAL A 558 8.55 18.44 21.49
N VAL A 559 7.44 17.81 21.10
CA VAL A 559 6.34 17.46 22.02
C VAL A 559 6.83 16.49 23.10
N LEU A 560 7.58 15.45 22.72
CA LEU A 560 8.18 14.50 23.65
C LEU A 560 9.13 15.20 24.64
N PHE A 561 9.97 16.11 24.14
CA PHE A 561 10.85 16.92 24.98
C PHE A 561 10.06 17.75 25.99
N CYS A 562 8.94 18.37 25.59
CA CYS A 562 8.08 19.12 26.50
C CYS A 562 7.50 18.24 27.62
N PHE A 563 7.03 17.03 27.30
CA PHE A 563 6.54 16.09 28.31
C PHE A 563 7.65 15.65 29.27
N CYS A 564 8.83 15.28 28.75
CA CYS A 564 9.98 14.90 29.56
C CYS A 564 10.46 16.05 30.45
N TYR A 565 10.52 17.27 29.92
CA TYR A 565 10.92 18.46 30.66
C TYR A 565 9.91 18.81 31.75
N GLY A 566 8.60 18.77 31.45
CA GLY A 566 7.55 18.97 32.44
C GLY A 566 7.62 17.91 33.55
N LEU A 567 7.75 16.63 33.20
CA LEU A 567 7.89 15.54 34.15
C LEU A 567 9.13 15.73 35.04
N TRP A 568 10.27 16.06 34.42
CA TRP A 568 11.50 16.41 35.13
C TRP A 568 11.27 17.56 36.11
N GLN A 569 10.61 18.64 35.71
CA GLN A 569 10.33 19.76 36.60
C GLN A 569 9.43 19.40 37.78
N THR A 570 8.36 18.63 37.54
CA THR A 570 7.45 18.21 38.62
C THR A 570 8.18 17.33 39.63
N ILE A 571 9.02 16.40 39.15
CA ILE A 571 9.81 15.53 40.04
C ILE A 571 10.90 16.36 40.74
N TRP A 572 11.67 17.17 40.00
CA TRP A 572 12.80 17.99 40.49
C TRP A 572 12.41 19.01 41.55
N TYR A 573 11.30 19.73 41.32
CA TYR A 573 10.84 20.72 42.27
C TYR A 573 9.91 20.16 43.34
N TRP A 574 9.34 18.97 43.12
CA TRP A 574 8.38 18.30 43.99
C TRP A 574 7.37 19.28 44.60
N MET A 575 6.70 20.05 43.73
CA MET A 575 5.75 21.08 44.12
C MET A 575 4.53 21.09 43.21
N ALA A 576 3.38 21.43 43.78
CA ALA A 576 2.19 21.78 43.02
C ALA A 576 2.29 23.21 42.48
N PRO A 577 1.56 23.56 41.41
CA PRO A 577 1.26 24.95 41.08
C PRO A 577 0.68 25.67 42.29
N GLY A 578 1.17 26.87 42.59
CA GLY A 578 0.56 27.71 43.61
C GLY A 578 -0.80 28.21 43.13
N GLU A 579 -1.77 28.32 44.04
CA GLU A 579 -3.12 28.83 43.73
C GLU A 579 -3.08 30.24 43.11
N TRP A 580 -2.04 31.04 43.45
CA TRP A 580 -1.78 32.36 42.87
C TRP A 580 -1.39 32.38 41.39
N THR A 581 -1.15 31.22 40.77
CA THR A 581 -0.89 31.15 39.33
C THR A 581 -2.16 31.26 38.48
N GLU A 582 -3.32 31.17 39.14
CA GLU A 582 -4.63 31.43 38.56
C GLU A 582 -5.21 32.75 39.05
N VAL A 583 -6.08 33.36 38.24
CA VAL A 583 -6.73 34.64 38.55
C VAL A 583 -7.48 34.58 39.89
N PRO A 584 -8.29 33.54 40.19
CA PRO A 584 -9.02 33.48 41.46
C PRO A 584 -8.08 33.43 42.67
N GLY A 585 -7.03 32.62 42.63
CA GLY A 585 -6.08 32.53 43.74
C GLY A 585 -5.22 33.79 43.90
N MET A 586 -4.90 34.48 42.79
CA MET A 586 -4.21 35.77 42.85
C MET A 586 -5.09 36.85 43.49
N MET A 587 -6.40 36.86 43.22
CA MET A 587 -7.36 37.78 43.86
C MET A 587 -7.50 37.51 45.36
N VAL A 588 -7.58 36.24 45.78
CA VAL A 588 -7.63 35.86 47.19
C VAL A 588 -6.38 36.32 47.93
N LEU A 589 -5.20 36.14 47.32
CA LEU A 589 -3.95 36.57 47.92
C LEU A 589 -3.78 38.09 47.96
N ALA A 590 -4.28 38.80 46.95
CA ALA A 590 -4.31 40.26 46.93
C ALA A 590 -5.19 40.86 48.04
N GLN A 591 -6.29 40.17 48.42
CA GLN A 591 -7.16 40.57 49.54
C GLN A 591 -6.52 40.36 50.91
N VAL A 592 -5.65 39.34 51.05
CA VAL A 592 -4.97 39.01 52.32
C VAL A 592 -3.69 39.83 52.50
N SER A 593 -3.04 40.26 51.42
CA SER A 593 -1.88 41.16 51.46
C SER A 593 -2.27 42.61 51.78
N GLY A 594 -1.36 43.37 52.40
CA GLY A 594 -1.52 44.83 52.54
C GLY A 594 -1.63 45.54 51.17
N PRO A 595 -2.03 46.83 51.14
CA PRO A 595 -2.21 47.56 49.89
C PRO A 595 -0.92 47.50 49.07
N LEU A 596 -1.00 46.89 47.89
CA LEU A 596 0.06 46.96 46.88
C LEU A 596 0.25 48.43 46.51
N GLN A 597 1.48 48.86 46.20
CA GLN A 597 1.74 50.26 45.80
C GLN A 597 0.71 50.70 44.74
N ASP A 598 0.07 51.86 44.93
CA ASP A 598 -0.97 52.35 44.02
C ASP A 598 -0.45 52.39 42.59
N ILE A 599 -1.05 51.57 41.73
CA ILE A 599 -0.77 51.54 40.32
C ILE A 599 -1.92 52.23 39.60
N GLU A 600 -1.85 53.56 39.50
CA GLU A 600 -2.84 54.36 38.76
C GLU A 600 -2.81 54.12 37.23
N VAL A 601 -1.81 53.38 36.71
CA VAL A 601 -1.59 53.18 35.26
C VAL A 601 -1.11 51.75 34.97
N GLU A 602 -1.80 51.02 34.09
CA GLU A 602 -1.48 49.63 33.64
C GLU A 602 -0.02 49.45 33.19
N GLU A 603 0.59 50.52 32.68
CA GLU A 603 1.99 50.56 32.24
C GLU A 603 3.00 50.46 33.40
N LYS A 604 2.63 50.89 34.61
CA LYS A 604 3.44 50.74 35.83
C LYS A 604 3.30 49.33 36.43
N ALA A 605 2.13 48.70 36.37
CA ALA A 605 1.88 47.33 36.87
C ALA A 605 2.76 46.30 36.15
N ASN A 606 2.96 46.49 34.85
CA ASN A 606 3.73 45.60 34.00
C ASN A 606 5.26 45.71 34.17
N LYS A 607 5.75 46.71 34.93
CA LYS A 607 7.16 46.91 35.29
C LYS A 607 7.49 46.42 36.71
N MET A 608 6.50 45.87 37.42
CA MET A 608 6.66 45.32 38.76
C MET A 608 6.96 43.82 38.72
N LEU A 609 7.76 43.37 39.67
CA LEU A 609 7.98 41.96 39.97
C LEU A 609 7.09 41.57 41.15
N TYR A 610 6.22 40.59 40.92
CA TYR A 610 5.37 39.98 41.94
C TYR A 610 6.08 38.76 42.53
N TYR A 611 6.08 38.65 43.84
CA TYR A 611 6.68 37.52 44.56
C TYR A 611 5.78 37.12 45.73
N VAL A 612 5.96 35.89 46.21
CA VAL A 612 5.19 35.39 47.34
C VAL A 612 6.14 35.15 48.50
N ALA A 613 5.81 35.72 49.66
CA ALA A 613 6.56 35.57 50.90
C ALA A 613 5.67 34.99 52.00
N ASN A 614 6.28 34.27 52.94
CA ASN A 614 5.59 33.81 54.14
C ASN A 614 5.91 34.79 55.27
N GLU A 615 4.93 35.59 55.64
CA GLU A 615 5.04 36.57 56.71
C GLU A 615 4.01 36.21 57.78
N SER A 616 4.47 35.95 59.00
CA SER A 616 3.62 35.60 60.15
C SER A 616 2.71 34.37 59.92
N GLY A 617 3.19 33.38 59.15
CA GLY A 617 2.44 32.15 58.87
C GLY A 617 1.34 32.29 57.80
N LYS A 618 1.21 33.46 57.18
CA LYS A 618 0.33 33.70 56.04
C LYS A 618 1.15 33.91 54.77
N VAL A 619 0.66 33.32 53.68
CA VAL A 619 1.21 33.53 52.33
C VAL A 619 0.72 34.90 51.85
N MET A 620 1.64 35.83 51.58
CA MET A 620 1.31 37.19 51.15
C MET A 620 1.95 37.52 49.80
N LEU A 621 1.24 38.32 49.00
CA LEU A 621 1.72 38.83 47.72
C LEU A 621 2.49 40.12 47.92
N GLY A 622 3.76 40.13 47.52
CA GLY A 622 4.62 41.31 47.50
C GLY A 622 4.84 41.82 46.07
N SER A 623 5.07 43.13 45.92
CA SER A 623 5.48 43.73 44.65
C SER A 623 6.71 44.63 44.83
N LYS A 624 7.57 44.69 43.81
CA LYS A 624 8.75 45.58 43.78
C LYS A 624 9.04 46.07 42.36
N LYS A 625 9.64 47.25 42.24
CA LYS A 625 10.06 47.80 40.93
C LYS A 625 11.21 46.99 40.34
N CYS A 626 11.10 46.60 39.07
CA CYS A 626 12.18 45.94 38.36
C CYS A 626 13.28 46.96 37.99
N THR A 627 14.44 46.92 38.65
CA THR A 627 15.55 47.87 38.44
C THR A 627 16.49 47.46 37.30
N LYS A 628 16.31 46.29 36.68
CA LYS A 628 17.10 45.80 35.54
C LYS A 628 16.22 45.17 34.46
N ALA A 629 16.51 45.45 33.19
CA ALA A 629 15.86 44.77 32.07
C ALA A 629 16.22 43.27 32.10
N LYS A 630 15.21 42.41 32.23
CA LYS A 630 15.40 40.96 32.41
C LYS A 630 15.62 40.23 31.10
#